data_AF-A0A955ZGL0-F1
#
_entry.id   AF-A0A955ZGL0-F1
#
_cell.length_a   1.000
_cell.length_b   1.000
_cell.length_c   1.000
_cell.angle_alpha   90.00
_cell.angle_beta   90.00
_cell.angle_gamma   90.00
#
_symmetry.space_group_name_H-M   'P 1'
#
loop_
_entity.id
_entity.type
_entity.pdbx_description
1 polymer ?
#
loop_
_entity_poly.entity_id
_entity_poly.type
_entity_poly.pdbx_seq_one_letter_code
_entity_poly.pdbx_strand_id
1 'polypeptide(L)'
;PPGAAPPPYYYPPPYYYPAPPPPLPPRELPYKGESTAPQGYHADSRVRRGPIIAGATLAGSTYFVNLMAASIIENAGDSDTRTTLLYVPGVGSWGYAFEGCSGACSAIALHSAAHTAGVVLLVYGMAVPKQIWVRNDVGFSVVPLAGQGIQGISAAGTF
;
A
#
# COMPACT_ATOMS: atom_id res chain seq x y z
N PRO A 1 7.72 88.59 9.44
CA PRO A 1 6.93 87.60 8.65
C PRO A 1 6.43 86.44 9.53
N PRO A 2 5.12 86.12 9.54
CA PRO A 2 4.58 84.97 10.28
C PRO A 2 5.01 83.65 9.64
N GLY A 3 5.49 82.70 10.44
CA GLY A 3 5.97 81.39 9.99
C GLY A 3 4.84 80.47 9.52
N ALA A 4 5.06 79.75 8.41
CA ALA A 4 4.12 78.80 7.86
C ALA A 4 3.94 77.58 8.78
N ALA A 5 2.70 77.15 9.00
CA ALA A 5 2.38 75.94 9.75
C ALA A 5 2.78 74.68 8.95
N PRO A 6 3.27 73.62 9.62
CA PRO A 6 3.67 72.39 8.94
C PRO A 6 2.47 71.67 8.30
N PRO A 7 2.67 71.00 7.15
CA PRO A 7 1.60 70.34 6.43
C PRO A 7 1.02 69.15 7.22
N PRO A 8 -0.30 68.89 7.11
CA PRO A 8 -0.96 67.81 7.84
C PRO A 8 -0.46 66.43 7.37
N TYR A 9 -0.08 65.59 8.33
CA TYR A 9 0.35 64.21 8.09
C TYR A 9 -0.83 63.37 7.60
N TYR A 10 -0.75 62.90 6.35
CA TYR A 10 -1.72 61.97 5.77
C TYR A 10 -1.30 60.54 6.17
N TYR A 11 -2.03 59.92 7.08
CA TYR A 11 -1.84 58.49 7.37
C TYR A 11 -2.42 57.65 6.24
N PRO A 12 -1.68 56.68 5.67
CA PRO A 12 -2.22 55.77 4.68
C PRO A 12 -3.31 54.88 5.32
N PRO A 13 -4.40 54.56 4.59
CA PRO A 13 -5.46 53.72 5.11
C PRO A 13 -4.93 52.32 5.45
N PRO A 14 -5.42 51.68 6.53
CA PRO A 14 -4.97 50.35 6.93
C PRO A 14 -5.31 49.34 5.83
N TYR A 15 -4.29 48.64 5.34
CA TYR A 15 -4.45 47.54 4.40
C TYR A 15 -5.20 46.39 5.08
N TYR A 16 -6.46 46.18 4.69
CA TYR A 16 -7.22 45.00 5.05
C TYR A 16 -6.70 43.80 4.24
N TYR A 17 -5.94 42.92 4.88
CA TYR A 17 -5.65 41.61 4.32
C TYR A 17 -6.91 40.73 4.42
N PRO A 18 -7.35 40.08 3.33
CA PRO A 18 -8.38 39.07 3.40
C PRO A 18 -7.93 37.93 4.33
N ALA A 19 -8.81 37.48 5.22
CA ALA A 19 -8.54 36.32 6.04
C ALA A 19 -8.29 35.09 5.14
N PRO A 20 -7.34 34.19 5.50
CA PRO A 20 -7.14 32.95 4.77
C PRO A 20 -8.44 32.14 4.73
N PRO A 21 -8.73 31.44 3.62
CA PRO A 21 -9.87 30.53 3.58
C PRO A 21 -9.71 29.43 4.65
N PRO A 22 -10.82 28.94 5.22
CA PRO A 22 -10.77 27.89 6.22
C PRO A 22 -10.13 26.62 5.65
N PRO A 23 -9.35 25.87 6.44
CA PRO A 23 -8.75 24.62 6.00
C PRO A 23 -9.84 23.59 5.64
N LEU A 24 -9.66 22.93 4.50
CA LEU A 24 -10.58 21.88 4.06
C LEU A 24 -10.53 20.69 5.03
N PRO A 25 -11.66 19.96 5.19
CA PRO A 25 -11.71 18.80 6.07
C PRO A 25 -10.85 17.64 5.52
N PRO A 26 -10.44 16.65 6.34
CA PRO A 26 -9.53 15.58 5.92
C PRO A 26 -10.04 14.78 4.71
N ARG A 27 -9.16 14.37 3.80
CA ARG A 27 -9.55 13.61 2.60
C ARG A 27 -10.17 12.25 2.91
N GLU A 28 -9.66 11.58 3.94
CA GLU A 28 -10.11 10.26 4.37
C GLU A 28 -10.47 10.28 5.85
N LEU A 29 -11.56 9.60 6.21
CA LEU A 29 -11.96 9.37 7.59
C LEU A 29 -12.08 7.86 7.86
N PRO A 30 -11.74 7.39 9.07
CA PRO A 30 -11.87 5.98 9.42
C PRO A 30 -13.35 5.56 9.47
N TYR A 31 -13.68 4.43 8.83
CA TYR A 31 -15.01 3.84 8.91
C TYR A 31 -15.18 3.12 10.26
N LYS A 32 -16.21 3.48 11.03
CA LYS A 32 -16.53 2.86 12.32
C LYS A 32 -17.87 2.14 12.25
N GLY A 33 -17.95 1.05 11.48
CA GLY A 33 -18.96 -0.03 11.55
C GLY A 33 -20.44 0.33 11.29
N GLU A 34 -20.93 1.36 11.95
CA GLU A 34 -22.35 1.69 12.19
C GLU A 34 -22.62 3.21 12.12
N SER A 35 -21.61 4.02 11.77
CA SER A 35 -21.77 5.47 11.64
C SER A 35 -22.55 5.83 10.38
N THR A 36 -23.58 6.65 10.50
CA THR A 36 -24.15 7.37 9.35
C THR A 36 -23.05 8.08 8.58
N ALA A 37 -23.18 8.13 7.25
CA ALA A 37 -22.18 8.76 6.39
C ALA A 37 -21.93 10.21 6.84
N PRO A 38 -20.67 10.60 7.14
CA PRO A 38 -20.34 11.99 7.44
C PRO A 38 -20.71 12.90 6.26
N GLN A 39 -21.17 14.12 6.56
CA GLN A 39 -21.58 15.06 5.52
C GLN A 39 -20.43 15.34 4.55
N GLY A 40 -20.68 15.14 3.25
CA GLY A 40 -19.67 15.35 2.21
C GLY A 40 -18.72 14.16 2.00
N TYR A 41 -19.01 12.99 2.56
CA TYR A 41 -18.24 11.76 2.37
C TYR A 41 -19.11 10.62 1.82
N HIS A 42 -18.48 9.69 1.10
CA HIS A 42 -19.06 8.42 0.65
C HIS A 42 -18.18 7.25 1.09
N ALA A 43 -18.77 6.06 1.18
CA ALA A 43 -18.05 4.86 1.54
C ALA A 43 -17.24 4.35 0.33
N ASP A 44 -15.97 4.08 0.54
CA ASP A 44 -15.06 3.50 -0.46
C ASP A 44 -14.35 2.27 0.13
N SER A 45 -14.11 1.28 -0.72
CA SER A 45 -13.42 0.04 -0.35
C SER A 45 -11.99 0.06 -0.88
N ARG A 46 -11.00 0.05 0.01
CA ARG A 46 -9.58 0.07 -0.36
C ARG A 46 -8.82 -1.15 0.13
N VAL A 47 -7.86 -1.59 -0.66
CA VAL A 47 -6.93 -2.66 -0.26
C VAL A 47 -6.10 -2.24 0.96
N ARG A 48 -5.72 -3.22 1.79
CA ARG A 48 -4.91 -2.96 2.98
C ARG A 48 -3.44 -2.98 2.60
N ARG A 49 -2.89 -1.78 2.33
CA ARG A 49 -1.49 -1.61 1.91
C ARG A 49 -0.48 -2.20 2.89
N GLY A 50 -0.71 -2.07 4.20
CA GLY A 50 0.20 -2.60 5.23
C GLY A 50 0.46 -4.10 5.10
N PRO A 51 -0.58 -4.97 5.20
CA PRO A 51 -0.45 -6.40 4.98
C PRO A 51 0.10 -6.78 3.60
N ILE A 52 -0.24 -6.04 2.54
CA ILE A 52 0.33 -6.27 1.20
C ILE A 52 1.84 -6.06 1.22
N ILE A 53 2.31 -4.92 1.73
CA ILE A 53 3.74 -4.59 1.75
C ILE A 53 4.49 -5.56 2.66
N ALA A 54 3.99 -5.80 3.87
CA ALA A 54 4.60 -6.75 4.81
C ALA A 54 4.63 -8.17 4.24
N GLY A 55 3.51 -8.62 3.68
CA GLY A 55 3.36 -9.94 3.09
C GLY A 55 4.24 -10.13 1.86
N ALA A 56 4.27 -9.16 0.94
CA ALA A 56 5.14 -9.20 -0.24
C ALA A 56 6.62 -9.21 0.13
N THR A 57 7.02 -8.39 1.11
CA THR A 57 8.42 -8.32 1.56
C THR A 57 8.82 -9.63 2.23
N LEU A 58 7.99 -10.16 3.12
CA LEU A 58 8.28 -11.38 3.87
C LEU A 58 8.23 -12.63 2.98
N ALA A 59 7.17 -12.80 2.20
CA ALA A 59 7.04 -13.93 1.27
C ALA A 59 8.09 -13.86 0.16
N GLY A 60 8.37 -12.67 -0.38
CA GLY A 60 9.36 -12.46 -1.43
C GLY A 60 10.79 -12.75 -0.96
N SER A 61 11.18 -12.24 0.21
CA SER A 61 12.52 -12.49 0.77
C SER A 61 12.73 -13.97 1.12
N THR A 62 11.73 -14.62 1.73
CA THR A 62 11.81 -16.05 2.05
C THR A 62 11.81 -16.91 0.80
N TYR A 63 10.99 -16.59 -0.20
CA TYR A 63 11.02 -17.28 -1.50
C TYR A 63 12.37 -17.13 -2.21
N PHE A 64 12.99 -15.96 -2.15
CA PHE A 64 14.31 -15.75 -2.70
C PHE A 64 15.36 -16.65 -2.03
N VAL A 65 15.28 -16.85 -0.73
CA VAL A 65 16.15 -17.81 -0.02
C VAL A 65 15.90 -19.25 -0.49
N ASN A 66 14.65 -19.65 -0.73
CA ASN A 66 14.35 -20.97 -1.31
C ASN A 66 15.00 -21.15 -2.68
N LEU A 67 14.93 -20.14 -3.55
CA LEU A 67 15.57 -20.17 -4.87
C LEU A 67 17.10 -20.28 -4.77
N MET A 68 17.71 -19.57 -3.83
CA MET A 68 19.16 -19.66 -3.57
C MET A 68 19.55 -21.02 -3.00
N ALA A 69 18.77 -21.55 -2.06
CA ALA A 69 19.02 -22.89 -1.52
C ALA A 69 18.91 -23.95 -2.63
N ALA A 70 17.86 -23.89 -3.44
CA ALA A 70 17.66 -24.79 -4.57
C ALA A 70 18.83 -24.74 -5.55
N SER A 71 19.24 -23.53 -5.96
CA SER A 71 20.35 -23.37 -6.92
C SER A 71 21.70 -23.85 -6.36
N ILE A 72 21.97 -23.66 -5.07
CA ILE A 72 23.19 -24.16 -4.44
C ILE A 72 23.21 -25.69 -4.42
N ILE A 73 22.10 -26.32 -4.05
CA ILE A 73 21.97 -27.79 -3.99
C ILE A 73 22.08 -28.39 -5.40
N GLU A 74 21.41 -27.80 -6.40
CA GLU A 74 21.53 -28.22 -7.80
C GLU A 74 22.97 -28.12 -8.31
N ASN A 75 23.66 -27.01 -8.02
CA ASN A 75 25.07 -26.82 -8.42
C ASN A 75 26.04 -27.78 -7.70
N ALA A 76 25.69 -28.28 -6.51
CA ALA A 76 26.46 -29.26 -5.79
C ALA A 76 26.32 -30.70 -6.37
N GLY A 77 25.47 -30.89 -7.39
CA GLY A 77 25.23 -32.18 -8.02
C GLY A 77 24.21 -33.05 -7.27
N ASP A 78 23.51 -32.51 -6.28
CA ASP A 78 22.51 -33.19 -5.45
C ASP A 78 21.09 -32.79 -5.87
N SER A 79 20.83 -32.82 -7.18
CA SER A 79 19.52 -32.50 -7.75
C SER A 79 18.59 -33.72 -7.64
N ASP A 80 17.78 -33.77 -6.59
CA ASP A 80 16.66 -34.72 -6.47
C ASP A 80 15.31 -33.97 -6.54
N THR A 81 14.24 -34.74 -6.71
CA THR A 81 12.84 -34.33 -6.65
C THR A 81 12.56 -33.40 -5.46
N ARG A 82 13.22 -33.66 -4.32
CA ARG A 82 13.10 -32.85 -3.10
C ARG A 82 13.55 -31.40 -3.29
N THR A 83 14.66 -31.21 -3.99
CA THR A 83 15.24 -29.90 -4.30
C THR A 83 14.32 -29.11 -5.23
N THR A 84 13.64 -29.79 -6.16
CA THR A 84 12.69 -29.14 -7.07
C THR A 84 11.48 -28.55 -6.34
N LEU A 85 11.12 -29.08 -5.16
CA LEU A 85 10.04 -28.53 -4.35
C LEU A 85 10.33 -27.10 -3.90
N LEU A 86 11.60 -26.72 -3.67
CA LEU A 86 11.96 -25.37 -3.23
C LEU A 86 11.59 -24.27 -4.26
N TYR A 87 11.41 -24.62 -5.53
CA TYR A 87 10.92 -23.70 -6.56
C TYR A 87 9.42 -23.42 -6.47
N VAL A 88 8.65 -24.21 -5.70
CA VAL A 88 7.21 -24.04 -5.58
C VAL A 88 6.91 -22.98 -4.51
N PRO A 89 6.34 -21.81 -4.85
CA PRO A 89 6.00 -20.82 -3.86
C PRO A 89 4.89 -21.33 -2.93
N GLY A 90 4.93 -20.90 -1.66
CA GLY A 90 3.92 -21.22 -0.65
C GLY A 90 4.09 -22.58 0.04
N VAL A 91 4.25 -23.65 -0.73
CA VAL A 91 4.28 -25.03 -0.21
C VAL A 91 5.64 -25.73 -0.34
N GLY A 92 6.52 -25.20 -1.17
CA GLY A 92 7.80 -25.83 -1.52
C GLY A 92 8.72 -26.09 -0.34
N SER A 93 8.89 -25.08 0.52
CA SER A 93 9.73 -25.20 1.72
C SER A 93 9.17 -26.20 2.74
N TRP A 94 7.84 -26.36 2.80
CA TRP A 94 7.19 -27.37 3.62
C TRP A 94 7.42 -28.77 3.07
N GLY A 95 7.28 -28.96 1.75
CA GLY A 95 7.60 -30.22 1.09
C GLY A 95 9.03 -30.66 1.37
N TYR A 96 10.00 -29.75 1.18
CA TYR A 96 11.41 -30.00 1.50
C TYR A 96 11.63 -30.34 2.98
N ALA A 97 10.93 -29.67 3.90
CA ALA A 97 11.03 -29.94 5.34
C ALA A 97 10.48 -31.33 5.73
N PHE A 98 9.40 -31.79 5.09
CA PHE A 98 8.73 -33.05 5.42
C PHE A 98 9.44 -34.29 4.87
N GLU A 99 10.16 -34.18 3.75
CA GLU A 99 10.83 -35.33 3.12
C GLU A 99 12.11 -35.79 3.85
N GLY A 100 12.57 -35.02 4.83
CA GLY A 100 13.68 -35.39 5.71
C GLY A 100 14.69 -34.27 5.78
N CYS A 101 14.78 -33.67 6.96
CA CYS A 101 15.72 -32.60 7.23
C CYS A 101 17.02 -33.15 7.83
N SER A 102 18.14 -32.97 7.13
CA SER A 102 19.49 -33.29 7.65
C SER A 102 20.07 -32.07 8.38
N GLY A 103 19.64 -31.84 9.62
CA GLY A 103 20.11 -30.74 10.47
C GLY A 103 19.39 -29.40 10.23
N ALA A 104 19.28 -28.59 11.29
CA ALA A 104 18.59 -27.28 11.31
C ALA A 104 17.08 -27.29 11.01
N CYS A 105 16.36 -28.36 11.38
CA CYS A 105 14.93 -28.50 11.08
C CYS A 105 14.06 -27.42 11.73
N SER A 106 14.47 -26.92 12.90
CA SER A 106 13.83 -25.77 13.53
C SER A 106 13.97 -24.49 12.69
N ALA A 107 15.10 -24.28 12.03
CA ALA A 107 15.32 -23.12 11.16
C ALA A 107 14.50 -23.22 9.87
N ILE A 108 14.41 -24.41 9.26
CA ILE A 108 13.58 -24.64 8.07
C ILE A 108 12.09 -24.51 8.41
N ALA A 109 11.67 -25.03 9.57
CA ALA A 109 10.29 -24.87 10.04
C ALA A 109 9.94 -23.41 10.30
N LEU A 110 10.84 -22.66 10.96
CA LEU A 110 10.66 -21.22 11.20
C LEU A 110 10.62 -20.44 9.88
N HIS A 111 11.50 -20.77 8.93
CA HIS A 111 11.52 -20.19 7.60
C HIS A 111 10.21 -20.45 6.85
N SER A 112 9.73 -21.69 6.87
CA SER A 112 8.49 -22.10 6.20
C SER A 112 7.27 -21.44 6.83
N ALA A 113 7.25 -21.28 8.16
CA ALA A 113 6.22 -20.53 8.87
C ALA A 113 6.26 -19.03 8.54
N ALA A 114 7.44 -18.44 8.42
CA ALA A 114 7.60 -17.04 8.01
C ALA A 114 7.11 -16.83 6.56
N HIS A 115 7.44 -17.76 5.66
CA HIS A 115 6.98 -17.72 4.27
C HIS A 115 5.44 -17.78 4.19
N THR A 116 4.81 -18.74 4.87
CA THR A 116 3.34 -18.85 4.87
C THR A 116 2.68 -17.66 5.55
N ALA A 117 3.23 -17.14 6.65
CA ALA A 117 2.73 -15.91 7.27
C ALA A 117 2.79 -14.73 6.29
N GLY A 118 3.86 -14.60 5.51
CA GLY A 118 3.99 -13.60 4.45
C GLY A 118 2.91 -13.75 3.38
N VAL A 119 2.70 -14.97 2.87
CA VAL A 119 1.65 -15.26 1.87
C VAL A 119 0.26 -14.94 2.43
N VAL A 120 -0.02 -15.33 3.68
CA VAL A 120 -1.30 -15.04 4.34
C VAL A 120 -1.52 -13.53 4.47
N LEU A 121 -0.52 -12.76 4.89
CA LEU A 121 -0.62 -11.30 4.98
C LEU A 121 -0.87 -10.65 3.62
N LEU A 122 -0.18 -11.14 2.59
CA LEU A 122 -0.33 -10.65 1.22
C LEU A 122 -1.75 -10.90 0.71
N VAL A 123 -2.24 -12.15 0.83
CA VAL A 123 -3.59 -12.54 0.43
C VAL A 123 -4.64 -11.78 1.25
N TYR A 124 -4.48 -11.69 2.57
CA TYR A 124 -5.37 -10.92 3.43
C TYR A 124 -5.46 -9.45 3.01
N GLY A 125 -4.31 -8.85 2.67
CA GLY A 125 -4.26 -7.46 2.25
C GLY A 125 -4.99 -7.17 0.95
N MET A 126 -5.03 -8.15 0.04
CA MET A 126 -5.73 -8.07 -1.25
C MET A 126 -7.21 -8.46 -1.15
N ALA A 127 -7.51 -9.55 -0.42
CA ALA A 127 -8.84 -10.14 -0.37
C ALA A 127 -9.78 -9.47 0.64
N VAL A 128 -9.25 -8.84 1.68
CA VAL A 128 -10.07 -8.20 2.74
C VAL A 128 -9.90 -6.68 2.67
N PRO A 129 -10.71 -5.97 1.85
CA PRO A 129 -10.64 -4.53 1.78
C PRO A 129 -10.99 -3.88 3.14
N LYS A 130 -10.39 -2.73 3.42
CA LYS A 130 -10.83 -1.83 4.49
C LYS A 130 -11.86 -0.86 3.92
N GLN A 131 -12.92 -0.61 4.67
CA GLN A 131 -13.83 0.48 4.38
C GLN A 131 -13.26 1.79 4.95
N ILE A 132 -13.34 2.85 4.17
CA ILE A 132 -12.98 4.20 4.57
C ILE A 132 -14.03 5.18 4.04
N TRP A 133 -14.18 6.31 4.72
CA TRP A 133 -14.97 7.43 4.23
C TRP A 133 -14.06 8.33 3.40
N VAL A 134 -14.45 8.60 2.16
CA VAL A 134 -13.70 9.47 1.23
C VAL A 134 -14.54 10.70 0.92
N ARG A 135 -13.91 11.88 0.92
CA ARG A 135 -14.57 13.15 0.65
C ARG A 135 -15.08 13.19 -0.81
N ASN A 136 -16.28 13.72 -1.03
CA ASN A 136 -17.00 13.61 -2.32
C ASN A 136 -16.36 14.36 -3.50
N ASP A 137 -15.48 15.30 -3.21
CA ASP A 137 -14.72 16.09 -4.18
C ASP A 137 -13.43 15.38 -4.67
N VAL A 138 -13.04 14.27 -4.05
CA VAL A 138 -11.82 13.53 -4.40
C VAL A 138 -12.17 12.14 -4.91
N GLY A 139 -12.18 11.99 -6.23
CA GLY A 139 -12.45 10.74 -6.92
C GLY A 139 -11.26 10.33 -7.79
N PHE A 140 -11.00 9.03 -7.88
CA PHE A 140 -10.08 8.47 -8.87
C PHE A 140 -10.73 7.23 -9.45
N SER A 141 -11.07 7.29 -10.72
CA SER A 141 -11.71 6.21 -11.46
C SER A 141 -10.79 5.75 -12.58
N VAL A 142 -10.58 4.44 -12.66
CA VAL A 142 -9.90 3.81 -13.77
C VAL A 142 -10.98 3.26 -14.69
N VAL A 143 -11.08 3.84 -15.89
CA VAL A 143 -12.09 3.46 -16.88
C VAL A 143 -11.40 2.86 -18.11
N PRO A 144 -11.89 1.71 -18.63
CA PRO A 144 -11.38 1.18 -19.88
C PRO A 144 -11.75 2.13 -21.02
N LEU A 145 -10.75 2.51 -21.82
CA LEU A 145 -10.98 3.17 -23.10
C LEU A 145 -11.25 2.08 -24.14
N ALA A 146 -12.50 2.01 -24.59
CA ALA A 146 -12.90 1.19 -25.74
C ALA A 146 -13.45 2.12 -26.84
N GLY A 147 -12.70 2.27 -27.93
CA GLY A 147 -13.08 3.04 -29.12
C GLY A 147 -12.45 2.45 -30.38
N GLN A 148 -12.89 2.91 -31.57
CA GLN A 148 -12.41 2.40 -32.86
C GLN A 148 -10.87 2.53 -32.97
N GLY A 149 -10.17 1.42 -32.74
CA GLY A 149 -8.70 1.33 -32.84
C GLY A 149 -7.91 1.63 -31.57
N ILE A 150 -8.54 1.94 -30.43
CA ILE A 150 -7.84 2.22 -29.17
C ILE A 150 -8.42 1.34 -28.06
N GLN A 151 -7.59 0.41 -27.58
CA GLN A 151 -7.80 -0.31 -26.33
C GLN A 151 -6.77 0.21 -25.33
N GLY A 152 -7.24 0.69 -24.19
CA GLY A 152 -6.36 1.23 -23.17
C GLY A 152 -7.03 1.40 -21.82
N ILE A 153 -6.24 1.84 -20.85
CA ILE A 153 -6.69 2.15 -19.50
C ILE A 153 -6.57 3.66 -19.33
N SER A 154 -7.67 4.33 -18.97
CA SER A 154 -7.65 5.74 -18.59
C SER A 154 -7.84 5.89 -17.10
N ALA A 155 -7.18 6.89 -16.53
CA ALA A 155 -7.37 7.31 -15.16
C ALA A 155 -7.95 8.72 -15.17
N ALA A 156 -9.15 8.89 -14.62
CA ALA A 156 -9.80 10.17 -14.44
C ALA A 156 -9.96 10.43 -12.94
N GLY A 157 -9.62 11.63 -12.48
CA GLY A 157 -9.80 11.96 -11.08
C GLY A 157 -9.89 13.45 -10.80
N THR A 158 -10.49 13.76 -9.66
CA THR A 158 -10.53 15.08 -9.05
C THR A 158 -9.62 15.05 -7.83
N PHE A 159 -8.75 16.06 -7.70
CA PHE A 159 -7.69 16.12 -6.69
C PHE A 159 -7.79 17.36 -5.82
#